data_AF-A0A256ZI69-F1
#
_entry.id   AF-A0A256ZI69-F1
#
_cell.length_a   1.000
_cell.length_b   1.000
_cell.length_c   1.000
_cell.angle_alpha   90.00
_cell.angle_beta   90.00
_cell.angle_gamma   90.00
#
_symmetry.space_group_name_H-M   'P 1'
#
loop_
_entity.id
_entity.type
_entity.pdbx_description
1 polymer ?
#
loop_
_entity_poly.entity_id
_entity_poly.type
_entity_poly.pdbx_seq_one_letter_code
_entity_poly.pdbx_strand_id
1 'polypeptide(L)' 'MRFRGRALKAYVVASLAVLALHYIVPYTVLHRAEGFTLYAFWSILAAAWVVATVVFVSWGWLER' A
#
# COMPACT_ATOMS: atom_id res chain seq x y z
N MET A 1 -13.24 -20.80 6.77
CA MET A 1 -12.39 -20.62 5.56
C MET A 1 -12.81 -19.49 4.61
N ARG A 2 -14.11 -19.13 4.49
CA ARG A 2 -14.58 -18.11 3.52
C ARG A 2 -14.12 -16.66 3.82
N PHE A 3 -13.87 -16.33 5.10
CA PHE A 3 -13.38 -15.01 5.54
C PHE A 3 -11.93 -14.73 5.13
N ARG A 4 -11.01 -15.70 5.28
CA ARG A 4 -9.61 -15.59 4.79
C ARG A 4 -9.52 -15.30 3.30
N GLY A 5 -10.41 -15.89 2.49
CA GLY A 5 -10.44 -15.64 1.05
C GLY A 5 -10.83 -14.20 0.67
N ARG A 6 -11.77 -13.58 1.41
CA ARG A 6 -12.14 -12.17 1.18
C ARG A 6 -11.04 -11.22 1.64
N ALA A 7 -10.45 -11.47 2.81
CA ALA A 7 -9.35 -10.67 3.34
C ALA A 7 -8.13 -10.72 2.39
N LEU A 8 -7.78 -11.91 1.87
CA LEU A 8 -6.72 -12.06 0.89
C LEU A 8 -7.02 -11.32 -0.42
N LYS A 9 -8.25 -11.43 -0.95
CA LYS A 9 -8.65 -10.66 -2.14
C LYS A 9 -8.55 -9.16 -1.90
N ALA A 10 -9.00 -8.67 -0.75
CA ALA A 10 -8.90 -7.26 -0.39
C ALA A 10 -7.43 -6.80 -0.30
N TYR A 11 -6.56 -7.63 0.29
CA TYR A 11 -5.12 -7.36 0.35
C TYR A 11 -4.49 -7.27 -1.04
N VAL A 12 -4.81 -8.20 -1.94
CA VAL A 12 -4.32 -8.18 -3.33
C VAL A 12 -4.80 -6.92 -4.07
N VAL A 13 -6.08 -6.58 -3.96
CA VAL A 13 -6.63 -5.37 -4.60
C VAL A 13 -5.96 -4.11 -4.04
N ALA A 14 -5.77 -4.02 -2.72
CA ALA A 14 -5.08 -2.90 -2.10
C ALA A 14 -3.61 -2.83 -2.55
N SER A 15 -2.93 -3.97 -2.73
CA SER A 15 -1.55 -4.02 -3.25
C SER A 15 -1.45 -3.44 -4.65
N LEU A 16 -2.40 -3.81 -5.52
CA LEU A 16 -2.47 -3.28 -6.89
C LEU A 16 -2.77 -1.78 -6.89
N ALA A 17 -3.64 -1.32 -6.00
CA ALA A 17 -3.93 0.11 -5.85
C ALA A 17 -2.69 0.89 -5.39
N VAL A 18 -1.94 0.38 -4.42
CA VAL A 18 -0.68 1.02 -3.97
C VAL A 18 0.35 1.03 -5.09
N LEU A 19 0.48 -0.04 -5.86
CA LEU A 19 1.34 -0.07 -7.04
C LEU A 19 0.91 1.00 -8.05
N ALA A 20 -0.39 1.11 -8.34
CA ALA A 20 -0.90 2.15 -9.22
C ALA A 20 -0.59 3.55 -8.68
N LEU A 21 -0.74 3.80 -7.38
CA LEU A 21 -0.40 5.08 -6.76
C LEU A 21 1.08 5.43 -6.86
N HIS A 22 1.98 4.45 -6.78
CA HIS A 22 3.43 4.66 -6.95
C HIS A 22 3.77 5.24 -8.34
N TYR A 23 2.97 4.96 -9.36
CA TYR A 23 3.23 5.45 -10.73
C TYR A 23 2.26 6.56 -11.16
N ILE A 24 1.02 6.55 -10.71
CA ILE A 24 0.07 7.58 -11.14
C ILE A 24 0.44 8.90 -10.47
N VAL A 25 0.63 8.92 -9.14
CA VAL A 25 0.75 10.18 -8.41
C VAL A 25 2.03 10.95 -8.78
N PRO A 26 3.24 10.34 -8.84
CA PRO A 26 4.45 11.07 -9.23
C PRO A 26 4.38 11.63 -10.64
N TYR A 27 3.81 10.87 -11.58
CA TYR A 27 3.84 11.21 -12.99
C TYR A 27 2.62 12.01 -13.47
N THR A 28 1.63 12.25 -12.61
CA THR A 28 0.45 13.08 -12.93
C THR A 28 0.31 14.26 -11.98
N VAL A 29 0.08 14.01 -10.68
CA VAL A 29 -0.19 15.04 -9.67
C VAL A 29 1.10 15.77 -9.29
N LEU A 30 2.17 15.02 -9.06
CA LEU A 30 3.47 15.54 -8.63
C LEU A 30 4.46 15.66 -9.79
N HIS A 31 4.00 15.74 -11.04
CA HIS A 31 4.86 15.71 -12.23
C HIS A 31 5.85 16.88 -12.34
N ARG A 32 5.64 17.96 -11.57
CA ARG A 32 6.57 19.10 -11.44
C ARG A 32 7.20 19.21 -10.06
N ALA A 33 6.85 18.31 -9.15
CA ALA A 33 7.46 18.30 -7.83
C ALA A 33 8.86 17.74 -7.96
N GLU A 34 9.82 18.36 -7.28
CA GLU A 34 11.22 17.96 -7.34
C GLU A 34 11.77 17.69 -5.94
N GLY A 35 12.88 16.95 -5.90
CA GLY A 35 13.65 16.71 -4.68
C GLY A 35 12.82 16.10 -3.55
N PHE A 36 12.71 16.84 -2.44
CA PHE A 36 12.17 16.33 -1.17
C PHE A 36 10.70 15.91 -1.25
N THR A 37 9.88 16.57 -2.08
CA THR A 37 8.45 16.25 -2.17
C THR A 37 8.22 14.86 -2.75
N LEU A 38 8.96 14.47 -3.79
CA LEU A 38 8.88 13.11 -4.33
C LEU A 38 9.39 12.11 -3.30
N TYR A 39 10.55 12.37 -2.71
CA TYR A 39 11.11 11.49 -1.68
C TYR A 39 10.12 11.24 -0.52
N ALA A 40 9.48 12.31 -0.02
CA ALA A 40 8.49 12.21 1.04
C ALA A 40 7.26 11.42 0.61
N PHE A 41 6.76 11.63 -0.61
CA PHE A 41 5.62 10.86 -1.14
C PHE A 41 5.94 9.36 -1.16
N TRP A 42 7.06 8.96 -1.76
CA TRP A 42 7.45 7.55 -1.86
C TRP A 42 7.67 6.94 -0.47
N SER A 43 8.35 7.66 0.43
CA SER A 43 8.63 7.19 1.80
C SER A 43 7.36 6.99 2.61
N ILE A 44 6.42 7.94 2.55
CA ILE A 44 5.13 7.85 3.27
C ILE A 44 4.27 6.72 2.69
N LEU A 45 4.19 6.60 1.36
CA LEU A 45 3.42 5.55 0.71
C LEU A 45 3.95 4.15 1.06
N ALA A 46 5.28 3.98 1.05
CA ALA A 46 5.92 2.74 1.46
C ALA A 46 5.67 2.44 2.95
N ALA A 47 5.85 3.42 3.84
CA ALA A 47 5.60 3.26 5.27
C ALA A 47 4.15 2.85 5.57
N ALA A 48 3.18 3.52 4.93
CA ALA A 48 1.77 3.19 5.06
C ALA A 48 1.48 1.75 4.61
N TRP A 49 2.10 1.31 3.51
CA TRP A 49 1.92 -0.04 3.00
C TRP A 49 2.57 -1.13 3.87
N VAL A 50 3.73 -0.83 4.47
CA VAL A 50 4.37 -1.69 5.47
C VAL A 50 3.45 -1.87 6.68
N VAL A 51 2.89 -0.78 7.22
CA VAL A 51 1.96 -0.85 8.35
C VAL A 51 0.73 -1.69 7.99
N ALA A 52 0.11 -1.44 6.84
CA ALA A 52 -1.04 -2.23 6.37
C ALA A 52 -0.72 -3.73 6.25
N THR A 53 0.48 -4.06 5.75
CA THR A 53 0.94 -5.44 5.63
C THR A 53 1.19 -6.09 6.99
N VAL A 54 1.84 -5.39 7.92
CA VAL A 54 2.05 -5.90 9.29
C VAL A 54 0.72 -6.17 9.99
N VAL A 55 -0.26 -5.28 9.85
CA VAL A 55 -1.61 -5.47 10.41
C VAL A 55 -2.28 -6.69 9.80
N PHE A 56 -2.27 -6.82 8.47
CA PHE A 56 -2.87 -7.96 7.77
C PHE A 56 -2.25 -9.30 8.19
N VAL A 57 -0.91 -9.35 8.25
CA VAL A 57 -0.18 -10.57 8.66
C VAL A 57 -0.45 -10.88 10.12
N SER A 58 -0.35 -9.90 11.02
CA SER A 58 -0.58 -10.09 12.46
C SER A 58 -2.00 -10.57 12.73
N TRP A 59 -3.00 -10.02 12.05
CA TRP A 59 -4.39 -10.48 12.13
C TRP A 59 -4.52 -11.96 11.74
N GLY A 60 -3.90 -12.36 10.63
CA GLY A 60 -3.91 -13.75 10.17
C GLY A 60 -3.09 -14.73 11.03
N TRP A 61 -2.22 -14.22 11.91
CA TRP A 61 -1.50 -15.01 12.92
C TRP A 61 -2.27 -15.10 14.25
N LEU A 62 -2.91 -14.02 14.70
CA LEU A 62 -3.75 -13.98 15.91
C LEU A 62 -5.03 -14.82 15.78
N GLU A 63 -5.54 -15.02 14.56
CA GLU A 63 -6.70 -15.88 14.30
C GLU A 63 -6.37 -17.38 14.18
N ARG A 64 -5.10 -17.80 14.35
CA ARG A 64 -4.70 -19.22 14.41
C ARG A 64 -4.64 -19.72 15.83
#